data_AF-B9WEX8-F1
#
_entry.id   AF-B9WEX8-F1
#
_cell.length_a   1.000
_cell.length_b   1.000
_cell.length_c   1.000
_cell.angle_alpha   90.00
_cell.angle_beta   90.00
_cell.angle_gamma   90.00
#
_symmetry.space_group_name_H-M   'P 1'
#
loop_
_entity.id
_entity.type
_entity.pdbx_description
1 polymer ?
#
loop_
_entity_poly.entity_id
_entity_poly.type
_entity_poly.pdbx_seq_one_letter_code
_entity_poly.pdbx_strand_id
1 'polypeptide(L)'
;MKSILSKSLLKQIMKHPRPTLVISDWDETITEEDTIKYVAEVPYSKQQQRVLPPFAKFVELYNQNYTSLKNSFIFPNSTTNSIDRSNYLSQQIKFQNELSIVENQSIELIEQSKIFQGLTQQDFQNYVNRNNDKIKLRPGFSQFVKHCQDLNIPIIIVSANWTSIFIKQCLDNNGLMVNDIITNELSFHGNNEKTKTGIATTGLWDKSRYTIRTSQDKLDIVKQRQEEKDCVIMYIGDSGTDLLPLLNVDIPCAIEGSKIVEIFDKSGLRDNLNVGTWHDFISIIKE
;
A
#
# COMPACT_ATOMS: atom_id res chain seq x y z
N MET A 1 32.62 -13.25 1.60
CA MET A 1 31.79 -13.80 0.51
C MET A 1 31.36 -15.23 0.82
N LYS A 2 30.46 -15.40 1.79
CA LYS A 2 29.73 -16.64 2.05
C LYS A 2 28.28 -16.20 2.27
N SER A 3 27.47 -16.17 1.22
CA SER A 3 26.07 -15.81 1.39
C SER A 3 25.19 -16.43 0.30
N ILE A 4 24.08 -17.01 0.78
CA ILE A 4 22.76 -17.08 0.16
C ILE A 4 22.43 -18.23 -0.82
N LEU A 5 23.37 -19.05 -1.29
CA LEU A 5 23.06 -20.06 -2.33
C LEU A 5 22.89 -21.54 -1.90
N SER A 6 22.73 -21.88 -0.62
CA SER A 6 22.78 -23.31 -0.19
C SER A 6 21.52 -23.93 0.41
N LYS A 7 20.30 -23.42 0.17
CA LYS A 7 19.07 -24.07 0.67
C LYS A 7 17.92 -24.28 -0.33
N SER A 8 18.10 -24.09 -1.64
CA SER A 8 16.97 -24.06 -2.59
C SER A 8 16.82 -25.24 -3.57
N LEU A 9 17.27 -26.46 -3.27
CA LEU A 9 17.08 -27.59 -4.21
C LEU A 9 16.43 -28.86 -3.64
N LEU A 10 15.90 -28.83 -2.42
CA LEU A 10 15.18 -29.96 -1.81
C LEU A 10 13.96 -29.51 -0.99
N LYS A 11 12.98 -28.87 -1.64
CA LYS A 11 11.60 -28.79 -1.13
C LYS A 11 10.60 -28.82 -2.28
N GLN A 12 10.52 -30.01 -2.87
CA GLN A 12 9.39 -30.51 -3.64
C GLN A 12 8.14 -30.43 -2.74
N ILE A 13 7.11 -29.71 -3.17
CA ILE A 13 5.84 -29.45 -2.45
C ILE A 13 6.06 -28.78 -1.07
N MET A 14 6.38 -27.48 -1.05
CA MET A 14 6.23 -26.71 0.18
C MET A 14 4.75 -26.58 0.51
N LYS A 15 4.25 -27.49 1.35
CA LYS A 15 3.13 -27.16 2.24
C LYS A 15 3.58 -25.93 3.04
N HIS A 16 3.21 -24.73 2.59
CA HIS A 16 3.44 -23.52 3.40
C HIS A 16 2.84 -23.77 4.79
N PRO A 17 3.57 -23.44 5.88
CA PRO A 17 2.95 -23.39 7.20
C PRO A 17 1.80 -22.39 7.16
N ARG A 18 0.75 -22.62 7.96
CA ARG A 18 -0.38 -21.68 8.05
C ARG A 18 0.16 -20.31 8.52
N PRO A 19 -0.21 -19.18 7.89
CA PRO A 19 0.24 -17.88 8.35
C PRO A 19 -0.30 -17.59 9.75
N THR A 20 0.50 -16.92 10.56
CA THR A 20 0.11 -16.40 11.87
C THR A 20 -0.20 -14.90 11.82
N LEU A 21 0.06 -14.25 10.68
CA LEU A 21 -0.27 -12.87 10.38
C LEU A 21 -0.43 -12.70 8.88
N VAL A 22 -1.46 -11.95 8.49
CA VAL A 22 -1.63 -11.46 7.12
C VAL A 22 -1.38 -9.95 7.11
N ILE A 23 -0.55 -9.52 6.17
CA ILE A 23 -0.34 -8.11 5.84
C ILE A 23 -0.80 -7.90 4.40
N SER A 24 -1.55 -6.84 4.14
CA SER A 24 -2.01 -6.53 2.79
C SER A 24 -1.82 -5.05 2.48
N ASP A 25 -1.46 -4.75 1.24
CA ASP A 25 -1.70 -3.43 0.68
C ASP A 25 -3.20 -3.15 0.54
N TRP A 26 -3.55 -1.88 0.38
CA TRP A 26 -4.94 -1.41 0.21
C TRP A 26 -5.29 -1.13 -1.26
N ASP A 27 -4.69 -0.08 -1.83
CA ASP A 27 -5.02 0.45 -3.14
C ASP A 27 -4.63 -0.55 -4.23
N GLU A 28 -5.52 -0.84 -5.17
CA GLU A 28 -5.36 -1.86 -6.24
C GLU A 28 -5.10 -3.31 -5.76
N THR A 29 -4.91 -3.53 -4.46
CA THR A 29 -4.82 -4.86 -3.83
C THR A 29 -6.14 -5.30 -3.20
N ILE A 30 -6.56 -4.62 -2.14
CA ILE A 30 -7.86 -4.83 -1.51
C ILE A 30 -8.95 -4.13 -2.31
N THR A 31 -8.68 -2.94 -2.83
CA THR A 31 -9.62 -2.21 -3.69
C THR A 31 -9.40 -2.56 -5.16
N GLU A 32 -10.41 -2.34 -5.99
CA GLU A 32 -10.32 -2.57 -7.43
C GLU A 32 -9.44 -1.55 -8.15
N GLU A 33 -9.26 -0.37 -7.55
CA GLU A 33 -8.51 0.77 -8.11
C GLU A 33 -7.87 1.61 -6.99
N ASP A 34 -6.97 2.51 -7.36
CA ASP A 34 -6.37 3.50 -6.47
C ASP A 34 -7.43 4.47 -5.89
N THR A 35 -7.49 4.58 -4.56
CA THR A 35 -8.44 5.41 -3.83
C THR A 35 -7.88 6.74 -3.33
N ILE A 36 -6.57 7.00 -3.48
CA ILE A 36 -5.95 8.30 -3.15
C ILE A 36 -6.61 9.44 -3.94
N LYS A 37 -6.98 9.17 -5.19
CA LYS A 37 -7.73 10.13 -6.02
C LYS A 37 -9.02 10.62 -5.34
N TYR A 38 -9.70 9.76 -4.58
CA TYR A 38 -10.92 10.12 -3.87
C TYR A 38 -10.64 10.93 -2.59
N VAL A 39 -9.53 10.65 -1.90
CA VAL A 39 -9.07 11.50 -0.79
C VAL A 39 -8.78 12.91 -1.31
N ALA A 40 -8.10 13.02 -2.45
CA ALA A 40 -7.78 14.28 -3.11
C ALA A 40 -9.00 15.11 -3.51
N GLU A 41 -10.16 14.49 -3.73
CA GLU A 41 -11.40 15.18 -4.11
C GLU A 41 -12.14 15.82 -2.91
N VAL A 42 -11.87 15.36 -1.68
CA VAL A 42 -12.56 15.84 -0.47
C VAL A 42 -12.49 17.36 -0.31
N PRO A 43 -11.32 18.03 -0.39
CA PRO A 43 -11.23 19.48 -0.31
C PRO A 43 -12.15 20.21 -1.29
N TYR A 44 -12.21 19.74 -2.53
CA TYR A 44 -12.97 20.40 -3.61
C TYR A 44 -14.48 20.20 -3.46
N SER A 45 -14.90 19.07 -2.88
CA SER A 45 -16.31 18.83 -2.58
C SER A 45 -16.85 19.74 -1.49
N LYS A 46 -16.01 20.13 -0.52
CA LYS A 46 -16.43 20.82 0.72
C LYS A 46 -16.09 22.31 0.74
N GLN A 47 -14.95 22.70 0.16
CA GLN A 47 -14.42 24.06 0.23
C GLN A 47 -14.75 24.88 -1.02
N GLN A 48 -16.00 24.79 -1.51
CA GLN A 48 -16.42 25.48 -2.74
C GLN A 48 -16.24 27.02 -2.70
N GLN A 49 -16.15 27.60 -1.50
CA GLN A 49 -15.93 29.04 -1.29
C GLN A 49 -14.45 29.43 -1.30
N ARG A 50 -13.51 28.47 -1.22
CA ARG A 50 -12.07 28.73 -1.26
C ARG A 50 -11.56 28.48 -2.68
N VAL A 51 -10.76 29.40 -3.18
CA VAL A 51 -10.03 29.19 -4.44
C VAL A 51 -8.88 28.22 -4.17
N LEU A 52 -9.08 26.95 -4.52
CA LEU A 52 -8.07 25.91 -4.42
C LEU A 52 -7.32 25.77 -5.76
N PRO A 53 -6.00 25.47 -5.75
CA PRO A 53 -5.32 25.08 -6.97
C PRO A 53 -5.95 23.80 -7.56
N PRO A 54 -6.07 23.65 -8.88
CA PRO A 54 -6.60 22.42 -9.48
C PRO A 54 -5.75 21.21 -9.09
N PHE A 55 -6.39 20.09 -8.71
CA PHE A 55 -5.64 18.89 -8.30
C PHE A 55 -4.74 18.34 -9.41
N ALA A 56 -5.17 18.49 -10.67
CA ALA A 56 -4.40 18.12 -11.86
C ALA A 56 -2.97 18.67 -11.86
N LYS A 57 -2.73 19.86 -11.28
CA LYS A 57 -1.40 20.45 -11.16
C LYS A 57 -0.44 19.59 -10.32
N PHE A 58 -0.93 18.99 -9.23
CA PHE A 58 -0.11 18.10 -8.40
C PHE A 58 0.17 16.78 -9.13
N VAL A 59 -0.83 16.24 -9.83
CA VAL A 59 -0.69 15.01 -10.64
C VAL A 59 0.32 15.21 -11.77
N GLU A 60 0.25 16.33 -12.50
CA GLU A 60 1.19 16.65 -13.58
C GLU A 60 2.63 16.73 -13.07
N LEU A 61 2.86 17.42 -11.96
CA LEU A 61 4.21 17.57 -11.38
C LEU A 61 4.74 16.25 -10.83
N TYR A 62 3.90 15.45 -10.17
CA TYR A 62 4.25 14.09 -9.77
C TYR A 62 4.66 13.24 -10.98
N ASN A 63 3.84 13.24 -12.05
CA ASN A 63 4.11 12.47 -13.26
C ASN A 63 5.40 12.92 -13.97
N GLN A 64 5.68 14.23 -13.99
CA GLN A 64 6.94 14.77 -14.53
C GLN A 64 8.14 14.26 -13.74
N ASN A 65 8.11 14.38 -12.41
CA ASN A 65 9.19 13.93 -11.53
C ASN A 65 9.38 12.42 -11.58
N TYR A 66 8.28 11.66 -11.53
CA TYR A 66 8.28 10.20 -11.67
C TYR A 66 8.88 9.77 -13.01
N THR A 67 8.46 10.39 -14.12
CA THR A 67 8.97 10.07 -15.45
C THR A 67 10.45 10.42 -15.58
N SER A 68 10.86 11.58 -15.04
CA SER A 68 12.27 11.99 -15.02
C SER A 68 13.13 11.00 -14.25
N LEU A 69 12.69 10.58 -13.06
CA LEU A 69 13.37 9.56 -12.28
C LEU A 69 13.40 8.23 -13.03
N LYS A 70 12.26 7.74 -13.53
CA LYS A 70 12.19 6.47 -14.26
C LYS A 70 13.13 6.43 -15.47
N ASN A 71 13.27 7.55 -16.19
CA ASN A 71 14.15 7.68 -17.34
C ASN A 71 15.65 7.73 -16.96
N SER A 72 16.00 8.01 -15.70
CA SER A 72 17.39 7.93 -15.23
C SER A 72 17.84 6.49 -14.97
N PHE A 73 16.90 5.54 -14.94
CA PHE A 73 17.16 4.12 -14.75
C PHE A 73 17.21 3.37 -16.08
N ILE A 74 18.24 2.54 -16.25
CA ILE A 74 18.37 1.62 -17.38
C ILE A 74 17.93 0.24 -16.89
N PHE A 75 16.78 -0.22 -17.36
CA PHE A 75 16.33 -1.59 -17.16
C PHE A 75 16.80 -2.46 -18.32
N PRO A 76 17.33 -3.68 -18.07
CA PRO A 76 17.68 -4.60 -19.15
C PRO A 76 16.51 -4.84 -20.11
N ASN A 77 16.76 -4.73 -21.42
CA ASN A 77 15.74 -4.93 -22.47
C ASN A 77 15.33 -6.40 -22.62
N SER A 78 16.13 -7.32 -22.11
CA SER A 78 15.91 -8.77 -22.11
C SER A 78 16.33 -9.33 -20.77
N THR A 79 15.58 -10.31 -20.25
CA THR A 79 15.88 -11.01 -18.99
C THR A 79 16.04 -12.52 -19.23
N THR A 80 16.74 -12.86 -20.32
CA THR A 80 16.90 -14.25 -20.81
C THR A 80 17.95 -15.06 -20.05
N ASN A 81 18.93 -14.41 -19.41
CA ASN A 81 19.94 -15.07 -18.58
C ASN A 81 19.87 -14.60 -17.11
N SER A 82 20.57 -15.31 -16.22
CA SER A 82 20.56 -15.03 -14.78
C SER A 82 21.18 -13.69 -14.39
N ILE A 83 22.18 -13.21 -15.14
CA ILE A 83 22.85 -11.93 -14.89
C ILE A 83 21.87 -10.77 -15.17
N ASP A 84 21.17 -10.82 -16.31
CA ASP A 84 20.21 -9.78 -16.69
C ASP A 84 19.02 -9.74 -15.73
N ARG A 85 18.53 -10.90 -15.29
CA ARG A 85 17.48 -11.01 -14.25
C ARG A 85 17.90 -10.38 -12.92
N SER A 86 19.12 -10.71 -12.46
CA SER A 86 19.68 -10.14 -11.23
C SER A 86 19.90 -8.63 -11.35
N ASN A 87 20.37 -8.15 -12.52
CA ASN A 87 20.55 -6.73 -12.78
C ASN A 87 19.19 -6.01 -12.76
N TYR A 88 18.19 -6.54 -13.47
CA TYR A 88 16.83 -5.99 -13.48
C TYR A 88 16.27 -5.86 -12.05
N LEU A 89 16.39 -6.90 -11.22
CA LEU A 89 15.95 -6.84 -9.82
C LEU A 89 16.68 -5.75 -9.03
N SER A 90 18.01 -5.67 -9.16
CA SER A 90 18.79 -4.66 -8.45
C SER A 90 18.41 -3.23 -8.85
N GLN A 91 18.13 -3.01 -10.14
CA GLN A 91 17.65 -1.72 -10.65
C GLN A 91 16.24 -1.39 -10.15
N GLN A 92 15.35 -2.37 -10.04
CA GLN A 92 14.02 -2.18 -9.45
C GLN A 92 14.11 -1.78 -7.97
N ILE A 93 14.93 -2.48 -7.18
CA ILE A 93 15.15 -2.14 -5.77
C ILE A 93 15.70 -0.72 -5.63
N LYS A 94 16.72 -0.37 -6.43
CA LYS A 94 17.31 0.98 -6.42
C LYS A 94 16.28 2.04 -6.83
N PHE A 95 15.47 1.77 -7.86
CA PHE A 95 14.40 2.67 -8.30
C PHE A 95 13.37 2.92 -7.20
N GLN A 96 12.92 1.86 -6.51
CA GLN A 96 11.98 1.99 -5.38
C GLN A 96 12.55 2.82 -4.23
N ASN A 97 13.86 2.72 -3.96
CA ASN A 97 14.50 3.53 -2.93
C ASN A 97 14.56 5.02 -3.32
N GLU A 98 14.93 5.32 -4.57
CA GLU A 98 15.01 6.71 -5.07
C GLU A 98 13.63 7.35 -5.29
N LEU A 99 12.57 6.54 -5.43
CA LEU A 99 11.19 7.02 -5.57
C LEU A 99 10.74 7.86 -4.37
N SER A 100 11.32 7.65 -3.18
CA SER A 100 11.09 8.47 -1.99
C SER A 100 11.25 9.97 -2.24
N ILE A 101 12.17 10.37 -3.14
CA ILE A 101 12.39 11.78 -3.48
C ILE A 101 11.15 12.36 -4.17
N VAL A 102 10.58 11.61 -5.12
CA VAL A 102 9.38 12.02 -5.87
C VAL A 102 8.17 12.07 -4.94
N GLU A 103 8.00 11.04 -4.09
CA GLU A 103 6.90 10.96 -3.12
C GLU A 103 6.96 12.09 -2.07
N ASN A 104 8.15 12.41 -1.56
CA ASN A 104 8.29 13.49 -0.59
C ASN A 104 8.00 14.85 -1.21
N GLN A 105 8.48 15.10 -2.43
CA GLN A 105 8.20 16.34 -3.16
C GLN A 105 6.70 16.51 -3.43
N SER A 106 6.00 15.45 -3.84
CA SER A 106 4.56 15.51 -4.12
C SER A 106 3.76 15.87 -2.86
N ILE A 107 4.07 15.24 -1.73
CA ILE A 107 3.45 15.55 -0.43
C ILE A 107 3.76 16.98 0.02
N GLU A 108 5.02 17.42 -0.07
CA GLU A 108 5.41 18.78 0.32
C GLU A 108 4.65 19.86 -0.46
N LEU A 109 4.44 19.66 -1.76
CA LEU A 109 3.66 20.57 -2.59
C LEU A 109 2.20 20.65 -2.14
N ILE A 110 1.60 19.52 -1.79
CA ILE A 110 0.24 19.47 -1.27
C ILE A 110 0.17 20.14 0.12
N GLU A 111 1.14 19.88 1.00
CA GLU A 111 1.25 20.52 2.32
C GLU A 111 1.38 22.05 2.22
N GLN A 112 2.19 22.54 1.28
CA GLN A 112 2.37 23.98 1.02
C GLN A 112 1.08 24.64 0.51
N SER A 113 0.30 23.92 -0.29
CA SER A 113 -0.97 24.42 -0.82
C SER A 113 -2.10 24.47 0.22
N LYS A 114 -1.95 23.73 1.33
CA LYS A 114 -2.93 23.64 2.42
C LYS A 114 -4.33 23.27 1.93
N ILE A 115 -4.47 22.51 0.84
CA ILE A 115 -5.79 22.13 0.30
C ILE A 115 -6.60 21.35 1.34
N PHE A 116 -5.94 20.52 2.16
CA PHE A 116 -6.61 19.74 3.18
C PHE A 116 -6.90 20.50 4.46
N GLN A 117 -6.46 21.74 4.65
CA GLN A 117 -6.63 22.46 5.93
C GLN A 117 -8.10 22.75 6.24
N GLY A 118 -8.52 22.49 7.48
CA GLY A 118 -9.85 22.82 8.00
C GLY A 118 -10.93 21.78 7.69
N LEU A 119 -10.58 20.60 7.21
CA LEU A 119 -11.49 19.48 6.99
C LEU A 119 -11.65 18.66 8.28
N THR A 120 -12.85 18.18 8.53
CA THR A 120 -13.16 17.32 9.69
C THR A 120 -13.10 15.85 9.27
N GLN A 121 -12.96 14.93 10.23
CA GLN A 121 -13.06 13.49 9.94
C GLN A 121 -14.38 13.14 9.26
N GLN A 122 -15.47 13.80 9.67
CA GLN A 122 -16.79 13.60 9.10
C GLN A 122 -16.89 14.00 7.62
N ASP A 123 -16.08 14.96 7.16
CA ASP A 123 -16.03 15.32 5.74
C ASP A 123 -15.50 14.16 4.89
N PHE A 124 -14.45 13.46 5.35
CA PHE A 124 -13.90 12.27 4.70
C PHE A 124 -14.90 11.09 4.76
N GLN A 125 -15.49 10.82 5.92
CA GLN A 125 -16.48 9.74 6.08
C GLN A 125 -17.71 9.95 5.19
N ASN A 126 -18.24 11.18 5.16
CA ASN A 126 -19.37 11.53 4.30
C ASN A 126 -19.01 11.38 2.82
N TYR A 127 -17.76 11.67 2.42
CA TYR A 127 -17.31 11.46 1.06
C TYR A 127 -17.37 10.00 0.66
N VAL A 128 -16.80 9.11 1.48
CA VAL A 128 -16.82 7.67 1.25
C VAL A 128 -18.25 7.14 1.17
N ASN A 129 -19.12 7.56 2.10
CA ASN A 129 -20.52 7.11 2.13
C ASN A 129 -21.32 7.52 0.88
N ARG A 130 -21.05 8.72 0.33
CA ARG A 130 -21.70 9.21 -0.89
C ARG A 130 -21.15 8.60 -2.18
N ASN A 131 -19.94 8.03 -2.13
CA ASN A 131 -19.23 7.45 -3.27
C ASN A 131 -18.91 5.96 -3.02
N ASN A 132 -19.76 5.27 -2.26
CA ASN A 132 -19.55 3.86 -1.90
C ASN A 132 -19.59 2.93 -3.13
N ASP A 133 -20.21 3.38 -4.21
CA ASP A 133 -20.26 2.73 -5.51
C ASP A 133 -18.95 2.85 -6.28
N LYS A 134 -18.07 3.78 -5.90
CA LYS A 134 -16.75 3.99 -6.53
C LYS A 134 -15.62 3.31 -5.76
N ILE A 135 -15.68 3.35 -4.43
CA ILE A 135 -14.64 2.77 -3.56
C ILE A 135 -14.98 1.30 -3.31
N LYS A 136 -14.70 0.46 -4.31
CA LYS A 136 -15.06 -0.97 -4.29
C LYS A 136 -13.94 -1.85 -3.77
N LEU A 137 -14.31 -2.78 -2.92
CA LEU A 137 -13.46 -3.91 -2.54
C LEU A 137 -13.40 -4.92 -3.69
N ARG A 138 -12.22 -5.47 -3.94
CA ARG A 138 -12.00 -6.53 -4.91
C ARG A 138 -12.77 -7.79 -4.47
N PRO A 139 -13.42 -8.51 -5.41
CA PRO A 139 -14.16 -9.72 -5.09
C PRO A 139 -13.33 -10.75 -4.33
N GLY A 140 -13.93 -11.38 -3.32
CA GLY A 140 -13.28 -12.40 -2.50
C GLY A 140 -12.65 -11.86 -1.20
N PHE A 141 -12.35 -10.57 -1.10
CA PHE A 141 -11.70 -10.02 0.09
C PHE A 141 -12.55 -10.19 1.36
N SER A 142 -13.87 -9.99 1.27
CA SER A 142 -14.78 -10.19 2.41
C SER A 142 -14.75 -11.65 2.92
N GLN A 143 -14.73 -12.61 2.01
CA GLN A 143 -14.62 -14.04 2.31
C GLN A 143 -13.27 -14.37 2.94
N PHE A 144 -12.20 -13.76 2.43
CA PHE A 144 -10.86 -13.90 2.96
C PHE A 144 -10.76 -13.38 4.41
N VAL A 145 -11.30 -12.18 4.68
CA VAL A 145 -11.35 -11.62 6.05
C VAL A 145 -12.08 -12.57 7.00
N LYS A 146 -13.26 -13.06 6.60
CA LYS A 146 -14.02 -14.02 7.42
C LYS A 146 -13.21 -15.30 7.69
N HIS A 147 -12.56 -15.86 6.68
CA HIS A 147 -11.76 -17.06 6.82
C HIS A 147 -10.60 -16.87 7.80
N CYS A 148 -9.89 -15.74 7.72
CA CYS A 148 -8.84 -15.39 8.69
C CYS A 148 -9.40 -15.23 10.10
N GLN A 149 -10.57 -14.60 10.27
CA GLN A 149 -11.23 -14.46 11.57
C GLN A 149 -11.60 -15.81 12.18
N ASP A 150 -12.18 -16.72 11.39
CA ASP A 150 -12.55 -18.08 11.82
C ASP A 150 -11.30 -18.86 12.31
N LEU A 151 -10.13 -18.59 11.72
CA LEU A 151 -8.85 -19.20 12.09
C LEU A 151 -8.04 -18.38 13.12
N ASN A 152 -8.57 -17.26 13.62
CA ASN A 152 -7.88 -16.31 14.50
C ASN A 152 -6.54 -15.80 13.94
N ILE A 153 -6.46 -15.60 12.62
CA ILE A 153 -5.31 -15.02 11.93
C ILE A 153 -5.52 -13.50 11.84
N PRO A 154 -4.68 -12.68 12.50
CA PRO A 154 -4.79 -11.24 12.42
C PRO A 154 -4.50 -10.73 11.00
N ILE A 155 -5.22 -9.68 10.60
CA ILE A 155 -5.02 -8.95 9.35
C ILE A 155 -4.58 -7.53 9.66
N ILE A 156 -3.49 -7.09 9.06
CA ILE A 156 -3.01 -5.71 9.10
C ILE A 156 -3.00 -5.14 7.68
N ILE A 157 -3.53 -3.95 7.50
CA ILE A 157 -3.43 -3.21 6.24
C ILE A 157 -2.24 -2.26 6.34
N VAL A 158 -1.34 -2.27 5.36
CA VAL A 158 -0.19 -1.35 5.25
C VAL A 158 -0.27 -0.63 3.92
N SER A 159 -0.53 0.68 3.93
CA SER A 159 -0.88 1.41 2.70
C SER A 159 -0.21 2.78 2.60
N ALA A 160 0.19 3.15 1.38
CA ALA A 160 0.64 4.50 1.03
C ALA A 160 -0.49 5.54 0.95
N ASN A 161 -1.75 5.13 1.19
CA ASN A 161 -2.88 6.04 1.25
C ASN A 161 -2.64 7.21 2.24
N TRP A 162 -3.42 8.27 2.09
CA TRP A 162 -3.19 9.52 2.80
C TRP A 162 -3.90 9.63 4.16
N THR A 163 -4.85 8.73 4.44
CA THR A 163 -5.52 8.62 5.74
C THR A 163 -6.22 7.28 5.93
N SER A 164 -6.20 6.73 7.15
CA SER A 164 -6.97 5.53 7.48
C SER A 164 -8.48 5.77 7.50
N ILE A 165 -8.97 7.02 7.52
CA ILE A 165 -10.40 7.30 7.58
C ILE A 165 -11.13 6.69 6.38
N PHE A 166 -10.51 6.74 5.19
CA PHE A 166 -11.07 6.15 3.97
C PHE A 166 -11.14 4.63 4.05
N ILE A 167 -10.05 4.00 4.47
CA ILE A 167 -9.94 2.55 4.64
C ILE A 167 -10.96 2.06 5.67
N LYS A 168 -10.99 2.68 6.86
CA LYS A 168 -11.93 2.35 7.94
C LYS A 168 -13.38 2.46 7.50
N GLN A 169 -13.77 3.61 6.92
CA GLN A 169 -15.15 3.82 6.50
C GLN A 169 -15.56 2.85 5.38
N CYS A 170 -14.65 2.50 4.47
CA CYS A 170 -14.91 1.49 3.43
C CYS A 170 -15.14 0.10 4.04
N LEU A 171 -14.29 -0.33 4.98
CA LEU A 171 -14.44 -1.60 5.69
C LEU A 171 -15.75 -1.63 6.50
N ASP A 172 -16.06 -0.57 7.24
CA ASP A 172 -17.28 -0.43 8.03
C ASP A 172 -18.53 -0.55 7.15
N ASN A 173 -18.54 0.11 5.99
CA ASN A 173 -19.65 0.03 5.02
C ASN A 173 -19.87 -1.38 4.47
N ASN A 174 -18.85 -2.25 4.56
CA ASN A 174 -18.92 -3.66 4.15
C ASN A 174 -19.03 -4.61 5.35
N GLY A 175 -19.16 -4.10 6.57
CA GLY A 175 -19.25 -4.91 7.79
C GLY A 175 -17.98 -5.72 8.09
N LEU A 176 -16.81 -5.24 7.64
CA LEU A 176 -15.52 -5.91 7.80
C LEU A 176 -14.72 -5.29 8.94
N MET A 177 -13.96 -6.12 9.65
CA MET A 177 -13.01 -5.68 10.66
C MET A 177 -11.65 -6.33 10.43
N VAL A 178 -10.60 -5.52 10.50
CA VAL A 178 -9.19 -5.94 10.51
C VAL A 178 -8.54 -5.52 11.82
N ASN A 179 -7.38 -6.09 12.14
CA ASN A 179 -6.74 -5.88 13.44
C ASN A 179 -6.01 -4.54 13.53
N ASP A 180 -5.43 -4.06 12.44
CA ASP A 180 -4.73 -2.77 12.40
C ASP A 180 -4.70 -2.18 10.98
N ILE A 181 -4.56 -0.86 10.90
CA ILE A 181 -4.41 -0.11 9.65
C ILE A 181 -3.25 0.87 9.84
N ILE A 182 -2.16 0.62 9.12
CA ILE A 182 -0.95 1.41 9.10
C ILE A 182 -0.89 2.14 7.78
N THR A 183 -1.03 3.46 7.83
CA THR A 183 -1.00 4.32 6.64
C THR A 183 -0.55 5.72 7.02
N ASN A 184 -0.41 6.61 6.04
CA ASN A 184 -0.12 8.02 6.35
C ASN A 184 -1.37 8.65 6.97
N GLU A 185 -1.19 9.67 7.81
CA GLU A 185 -2.32 10.36 8.43
C GLU A 185 -2.21 11.87 8.29
N LEU A 186 -3.35 12.53 8.08
CA LEU A 186 -3.43 13.97 8.21
C LEU A 186 -3.34 14.35 9.70
N SER A 187 -2.58 15.40 10.00
CA SER A 187 -2.52 15.97 11.34
C SER A 187 -3.79 16.77 11.63
N PHE A 188 -4.39 16.53 12.79
CA PHE A 188 -5.56 17.26 13.28
C PHE A 188 -5.21 18.16 14.46
N HIS A 189 -5.86 19.31 14.58
CA HIS A 189 -5.81 20.17 15.76
C HIS A 189 -7.22 20.50 16.25
N GLY A 190 -7.39 20.58 17.57
CA GLY A 190 -8.60 21.16 18.15
C GLY A 190 -8.63 22.66 17.91
N ASN A 191 -9.71 23.17 17.29
CA ASN A 191 -9.86 24.61 17.08
C ASN A 191 -10.11 25.32 18.43
N ASN A 192 -9.39 26.43 18.67
CA ASN A 192 -9.58 27.30 19.82
C ASN A 192 -11.05 27.68 20.03
N GLU A 193 -11.46 27.79 21.30
CA GLU A 193 -12.83 27.97 21.84
C GLU A 193 -13.74 29.03 21.18
N LYS A 194 -13.19 29.89 20.30
CA LYS A 194 -13.93 30.97 19.65
C LYS A 194 -14.79 30.54 18.46
N THR A 195 -14.52 29.41 17.80
CA THR A 195 -15.23 29.03 16.56
C THR A 195 -16.23 27.87 16.70
N LYS A 196 -16.28 27.17 17.85
CA LYS A 196 -17.21 26.04 18.12
C LYS A 196 -17.32 24.98 17.01
N THR A 197 -16.31 24.86 16.14
CA THR A 197 -16.21 23.79 15.15
C THR A 197 -15.06 22.89 15.58
N GLY A 198 -15.32 21.59 15.74
CA GLY A 198 -14.44 20.62 16.38
C GLY A 198 -13.06 20.39 15.73
N ILE A 199 -12.48 19.23 16.04
CA ILE A 199 -11.15 18.81 15.60
C ILE A 199 -11.09 18.78 14.06
N ALA A 200 -10.13 19.52 13.48
CA ALA A 200 -9.99 19.66 12.03
C ALA A 200 -8.52 19.52 11.60
N THR A 201 -8.30 19.17 10.34
CA THR A 201 -6.98 18.96 9.73
C THR A 201 -6.18 20.27 9.65
N THR A 202 -4.88 20.19 9.87
CA THR A 202 -3.93 21.32 9.73
C THR A 202 -3.49 21.55 8.27
N GLY A 203 -3.85 20.63 7.38
CA GLY A 203 -3.32 20.56 6.01
C GLY A 203 -1.90 20.03 5.92
N LEU A 204 -1.39 19.40 6.99
CA LEU A 204 -0.11 18.68 7.02
C LEU A 204 -0.34 17.21 7.33
N TRP A 205 0.59 16.36 6.92
CA TRP A 205 0.65 14.97 7.38
C TRP A 205 1.34 14.88 8.74
N ASP A 206 0.85 13.97 9.58
CA ASP A 206 1.48 13.57 10.82
C ASP A 206 2.69 12.68 10.51
N LYS A 207 3.88 13.19 10.85
CA LYS A 207 5.17 12.52 10.64
C LYS A 207 5.68 11.83 11.91
N SER A 208 4.88 11.77 12.98
CA SER A 208 5.29 11.24 14.29
C SER A 208 5.18 9.72 14.44
N ARG A 209 4.37 9.06 13.61
CA ARG A 209 4.13 7.61 13.69
C ARG A 209 4.75 6.85 12.53
N TYR A 210 4.14 6.97 11.35
CA TYR A 210 4.52 6.24 10.16
C TYR A 210 4.58 7.18 8.97
N THR A 211 5.43 6.83 8.01
CA THR A 211 5.49 7.46 6.70
C THR A 211 5.62 6.31 5.70
N ILE A 212 4.52 5.97 5.03
CA ILE A 212 4.46 4.85 4.10
C ILE A 212 4.39 5.44 2.69
N ARG A 213 5.51 5.44 1.96
CA ARG A 213 5.61 6.02 0.61
C ARG A 213 6.26 5.07 -0.38
N THR A 214 7.18 4.25 0.10
CA THR A 214 8.04 3.41 -0.72
C THR A 214 8.02 1.97 -0.26
N SER A 215 8.66 1.12 -1.07
CA SER A 215 8.81 -0.29 -0.71
C SER A 215 9.62 -0.53 0.55
N GLN A 216 10.58 0.33 0.85
CA GLN A 216 11.37 0.22 2.07
C GLN A 216 10.49 0.48 3.31
N ASP A 217 9.59 1.47 3.25
CA ASP A 217 8.71 1.80 4.37
C ASP A 217 7.78 0.63 4.72
N LYS A 218 7.21 -0.04 3.70
CA LYS A 218 6.39 -1.25 3.93
C LYS A 218 7.23 -2.42 4.46
N LEU A 219 8.48 -2.58 4.00
CA LEU A 219 9.39 -3.62 4.51
C LEU A 219 9.72 -3.40 5.99
N ASP A 220 9.91 -2.16 6.43
CA ASP A 220 10.23 -1.84 7.81
C ASP A 220 9.10 -2.27 8.76
N ILE A 221 7.83 -2.14 8.33
CA ILE A 221 6.69 -2.70 9.06
C ILE A 221 6.76 -4.22 9.13
N VAL A 222 7.04 -4.91 8.01
CA VAL A 222 7.18 -6.37 7.99
C VAL A 222 8.27 -6.82 8.97
N LYS A 223 9.44 -6.19 8.94
CA LYS A 223 10.57 -6.52 9.83
C LYS A 223 10.21 -6.29 11.29
N GLN A 224 9.56 -5.18 11.62
CA GLN A 224 9.07 -4.93 12.97
C GLN A 224 8.19 -6.08 13.46
N ARG A 225 7.27 -6.58 12.62
CA ARG A 225 6.39 -7.71 12.99
C ARG A 225 7.12 -9.04 13.11
N GLN A 226 8.18 -9.27 12.32
CA GLN A 226 9.04 -10.46 12.42
C GLN A 226 9.86 -10.47 13.72
N GLU A 227 10.25 -9.30 14.23
CA GLU A 227 11.00 -9.19 15.49
C GLU A 227 10.12 -9.39 16.73
N GLU A 228 8.82 -9.06 16.63
CA GLU A 228 7.87 -9.15 17.75
C GLU A 228 7.51 -10.60 18.13
N LYS A 229 7.53 -11.56 17.19
CA LYS A 229 7.19 -12.99 17.39
C LYS A 229 7.81 -13.89 16.29
N ASP A 230 7.97 -15.19 16.56
CA ASP A 230 8.14 -16.22 15.52
C ASP A 230 6.86 -16.28 14.65
N CYS A 231 6.76 -15.37 13.69
CA CYS A 231 5.57 -15.12 12.90
C CYS A 231 5.77 -15.60 11.47
N VAL A 232 4.86 -16.46 10.99
CA VAL A 232 4.76 -16.79 9.56
C VAL A 232 3.90 -15.71 8.92
N ILE A 233 4.52 -14.87 8.08
CA ILE A 233 3.84 -13.73 7.47
C ILE A 233 3.41 -14.09 6.04
N MET A 234 2.12 -13.89 5.78
CA MET A 234 1.60 -13.77 4.42
C MET A 234 1.51 -12.28 4.06
N TYR A 235 2.13 -11.88 2.96
CA TYR A 235 2.01 -10.51 2.45
C TYR A 235 1.33 -10.52 1.09
N ILE A 236 0.30 -9.69 0.91
CA ILE A 236 -0.42 -9.51 -0.36
C ILE A 236 -0.20 -8.08 -0.87
N GLY A 237 0.21 -7.94 -2.14
CA GLY A 237 0.36 -6.64 -2.80
C GLY A 237 0.20 -6.73 -4.31
N ASP A 238 0.31 -5.61 -5.02
CA ASP A 238 0.10 -5.54 -6.47
C ASP A 238 1.17 -4.70 -7.19
N SER A 239 1.91 -3.86 -6.47
CA SER A 239 2.71 -2.80 -7.08
C SER A 239 4.20 -2.91 -6.76
N GLY A 240 5.01 -2.04 -7.38
CA GLY A 240 6.44 -1.93 -7.07
C GLY A 240 6.70 -1.56 -5.61
N THR A 241 5.76 -0.88 -4.93
CA THR A 241 5.88 -0.56 -3.50
C THR A 241 5.78 -1.80 -2.61
N ASP A 242 5.32 -2.93 -3.13
CA ASP A 242 5.24 -4.20 -2.39
C ASP A 242 6.45 -5.12 -2.64
N LEU A 243 7.38 -4.72 -3.50
CA LEU A 243 8.53 -5.52 -3.91
C LEU A 243 9.37 -6.03 -2.73
N LEU A 244 9.86 -5.12 -1.89
CA LEU A 244 10.72 -5.48 -0.77
C LEU A 244 9.97 -6.31 0.29
N PRO A 245 8.74 -5.98 0.73
CA PRO A 245 7.93 -6.86 1.56
C PRO A 245 7.81 -8.28 1.00
N LEU A 246 7.43 -8.43 -0.27
CA LEU A 246 7.22 -9.74 -0.89
C LEU A 246 8.52 -10.56 -1.01
N LEU A 247 9.68 -9.93 -1.12
CA LEU A 247 10.97 -10.63 -1.11
C LEU A 247 11.38 -11.14 0.28
N ASN A 248 10.72 -10.68 1.35
CA ASN A 248 11.18 -10.86 2.74
C ASN A 248 10.14 -11.52 3.65
N VAL A 249 9.09 -12.14 3.10
CA VAL A 249 8.06 -12.89 3.86
C VAL A 249 8.03 -14.37 3.52
N ASP A 250 7.35 -15.16 4.36
CA ASP A 250 7.22 -16.61 4.21
C ASP A 250 6.25 -17.03 3.10
N ILE A 251 5.17 -16.23 2.93
CA ILE A 251 4.11 -16.50 1.96
C ILE A 251 3.83 -15.21 1.16
N PRO A 252 4.65 -14.93 0.14
CA PRO A 252 4.42 -13.79 -0.74
C PRO A 252 3.29 -14.09 -1.72
N CYS A 253 2.34 -13.17 -1.81
CA CYS A 253 1.16 -13.25 -2.64
C CYS A 253 1.01 -11.97 -3.46
N ALA A 254 0.62 -12.08 -4.73
CA ALA A 254 0.36 -10.94 -5.58
C ALA A 254 -0.96 -11.07 -6.34
N ILE A 255 -1.68 -9.96 -6.45
CA ILE A 255 -2.88 -9.90 -7.29
C ILE A 255 -2.51 -10.22 -8.74
N GLU A 256 -3.28 -11.10 -9.38
CA GLU A 256 -3.05 -11.47 -10.77
C GLU A 256 -3.10 -10.27 -11.73
N GLY A 257 -2.24 -10.28 -12.75
CA GLY A 257 -2.15 -9.21 -13.75
C GLY A 257 -1.55 -7.89 -13.26
N SER A 258 -1.10 -7.83 -12.01
CA SER A 258 -0.56 -6.60 -11.41
C SER A 258 0.90 -6.33 -11.79
N LYS A 259 1.36 -5.10 -11.48
CA LYS A 259 2.72 -4.66 -11.84
C LYS A 259 3.79 -5.48 -11.13
N ILE A 260 3.54 -5.93 -9.91
CA ILE A 260 4.51 -6.71 -9.15
C ILE A 260 4.73 -8.10 -9.75
N VAL A 261 3.71 -8.69 -10.37
CA VAL A 261 3.85 -9.96 -11.11
C VAL A 261 4.85 -9.78 -12.25
N GLU A 262 4.73 -8.70 -13.05
CA GLU A 262 5.69 -8.40 -14.12
C GLU A 262 7.12 -8.23 -13.60
N ILE A 263 7.28 -7.57 -12.44
CA ILE A 263 8.60 -7.40 -11.82
C ILE A 263 9.19 -8.76 -11.43
N PHE A 264 8.42 -9.62 -10.76
CA PHE A 264 8.88 -10.96 -10.37
C PHE A 264 9.19 -11.85 -11.59
N ASP A 265 8.39 -11.79 -12.65
CA ASP A 265 8.63 -12.50 -13.91
C ASP A 265 9.97 -12.08 -14.54
N LYS A 266 10.17 -10.76 -14.68
CA LYS A 266 11.41 -10.21 -15.27
C LYS A 266 12.63 -10.45 -14.39
N SER A 267 12.46 -10.51 -13.08
CA SER A 267 13.51 -10.90 -12.13
C SER A 267 13.78 -12.40 -12.09
N GLY A 268 12.99 -13.24 -12.78
CA GLY A 268 13.12 -14.70 -12.74
C GLY A 268 12.77 -15.30 -11.37
N LEU A 269 11.90 -14.64 -10.61
CA LEU A 269 11.47 -15.03 -9.27
C LEU A 269 10.01 -15.50 -9.22
N ARG A 270 9.38 -15.74 -10.38
CA ARG A 270 7.95 -16.09 -10.48
C ARG A 270 7.53 -17.29 -9.62
N ASP A 271 8.40 -18.28 -9.52
CA ASP A 271 8.17 -19.50 -8.72
C ASP A 271 8.17 -19.22 -7.20
N ASN A 272 8.70 -18.07 -6.78
CA ASN A 272 8.70 -17.65 -5.38
C ASN A 272 7.45 -16.83 -5.03
N LEU A 273 6.49 -16.63 -5.94
CA LEU A 273 5.34 -15.76 -5.75
C LEU A 273 4.03 -16.52 -5.99
N ASN A 274 3.13 -16.50 -5.01
CA ASN A 274 1.76 -16.97 -5.22
C ASN A 274 0.99 -15.88 -5.96
N VAL A 275 0.39 -16.18 -7.11
CA VAL A 275 -0.35 -15.18 -7.91
C VAL A 275 -1.78 -15.65 -8.09
N GLY A 276 -2.73 -14.76 -7.84
CA GLY A 276 -4.15 -15.07 -7.99
C GLY A 276 -5.05 -13.97 -7.46
N THR A 277 -6.27 -14.37 -7.13
CA THR A 277 -7.30 -13.55 -6.52
C THR A 277 -7.40 -13.81 -5.02
N TRP A 278 -8.22 -13.02 -4.32
CA TRP A 278 -8.54 -13.28 -2.91
C TRP A 278 -9.13 -14.68 -2.66
N HIS A 279 -9.84 -15.27 -3.63
CA HIS A 279 -10.35 -16.64 -3.49
C HIS A 279 -9.22 -17.69 -3.53
N ASP A 280 -8.21 -17.46 -4.37
CA ASP A 280 -7.05 -18.35 -4.45
C ASP A 280 -6.23 -18.29 -3.16
N PHE A 281 -6.09 -17.11 -2.56
CA PHE A 281 -5.35 -16.94 -1.30
C PHE A 281 -6.02 -17.61 -0.10
N ILE A 282 -7.36 -17.74 -0.09
CA ILE A 282 -8.06 -18.58 0.90
C ILE A 282 -7.53 -20.01 0.83
N SER A 283 -7.34 -20.56 -0.37
CA SER A 283 -6.87 -21.94 -0.56
C SER A 283 -5.42 -22.16 -0.11
N ILE A 284 -4.63 -21.09 0.03
CA ILE A 284 -3.26 -21.14 0.57
C ILE A 284 -3.29 -21.26 2.10
N ILE A 285 -4.26 -20.62 2.75
CA ILE A 285 -4.49 -20.71 4.19
C ILE A 285 -5.17 -22.05 4.49
N LYS A 286 -4.44 -22.96 5.12
CA LYS A 286 -5.00 -24.25 5.54
C LYS A 286 -5.76 -24.08 6.85
N GLU A 287 -6.79 -24.90 7.04
CA GLU A 287 -7.42 -25.16 8.35
C GLU A 287 -6.38 -25.61 9.39
#